data_AF-A0A0B2QZZ3-F1
#
_entry.id   AF-A0A0B2QZZ3-F1
#
_cell.length_a   1.000
_cell.length_b   1.000
_cell.length_c   1.000
_cell.angle_alpha   90.00
_cell.angle_beta   90.00
_cell.angle_gamma   90.00
#
_symmetry.space_group_name_H-M   'P 1'
#
loop_
_entity.id
_entity.type
_entity.pdbx_description
1 polymer ?
#
loop_
_entity_poly.entity_id
_entity_poly.type
_entity_poly.pdbx_seq_one_letter_code
_entity_poly.pdbx_strand_id
1 'polypeptide(L)'
;MYEGSWVRDDSYPLYNAGSCPYIDEPFNCFRNGKRENMYEKYRWQPKNCNVPRKLTWLMSEQDYNCSVEFFRSVFLVQEWEIPDQKGSTKETLRLDLLERSCDKYKDADVLIFNTGHWWTHEKRIEGKGYYQEGDHIYGQMNVEEAFHKALLTWAQWIDSNVDPKKTTVFFRGYSPSHFRGGEWNSGGKCDNETEPMESESDLETPEMMMTIDSVIKKMKTPVFYLNITKMTYFRRDAHPSLFRNENMTEETKRYMLSHQDCSHWCLPGVPDLWNELVYAHLLYNLNRNKNNPPK
;
A
#
# COMPACT_ATOMS: atom_id res chain seq x y z
N MET A 1 2.17 17.50 -7.06
CA MET A 1 1.86 16.69 -5.87
C MET A 1 2.98 15.70 -5.55
N TYR A 2 3.44 14.88 -6.49
CA TYR A 2 4.43 13.80 -6.20
C TYR A 2 5.91 14.20 -6.34
N GLU A 3 6.18 15.40 -6.83
CA GLU A 3 7.52 16.01 -6.91
C GLU A 3 7.68 17.05 -5.79
N GLY A 4 8.70 16.90 -4.96
CA GLY A 4 8.82 17.63 -3.70
C GLY A 4 9.98 17.13 -2.84
N SER A 5 9.94 17.50 -1.57
CA SER A 5 10.89 17.04 -0.56
C SER A 5 10.19 16.81 0.78
N TRP A 6 10.78 15.95 1.62
CA TRP A 6 10.39 15.87 3.02
C TRP A 6 10.96 17.06 3.77
N VAL A 7 10.11 17.71 4.55
CA VAL A 7 10.50 18.83 5.41
C VAL A 7 10.05 18.54 6.82
N ARG A 8 10.90 18.92 7.78
CA ARG A 8 10.54 18.84 9.19
C ARG A 8 9.41 19.82 9.48
N ASP A 9 8.41 19.37 10.23
CA ASP A 9 7.29 20.18 10.71
C ASP A 9 6.87 19.68 12.10
N ASP A 10 7.12 20.50 13.12
CA ASP A 10 6.86 20.12 14.50
C ASP A 10 5.35 20.05 14.83
N SER A 11 4.47 20.50 13.91
CA SER A 11 3.01 20.33 14.03
C SER A 11 2.54 18.89 13.76
N TYR A 12 3.38 18.05 13.15
CA TYR A 12 3.10 16.62 12.97
C TYR A 12 3.46 15.83 14.23
N PRO A 13 2.96 14.59 14.43
CA PRO A 13 2.01 13.87 13.59
C PRO A 13 0.59 14.46 13.59
N LEU A 14 -0.26 14.02 12.65
CA LEU A 14 -1.66 14.47 12.55
C LEU A 14 -2.51 14.09 13.78
N TYR A 15 -2.12 13.02 14.48
CA TYR A 15 -2.68 12.57 15.75
C TYR A 15 -1.57 12.03 16.64
N ASN A 16 -1.79 12.03 17.96
CA ASN A 16 -0.78 11.59 18.92
C ASN A 16 -0.50 10.09 18.79
N ALA A 17 0.77 9.70 18.84
CA ALA A 17 1.14 8.29 18.87
C ALA A 17 0.47 7.56 20.05
N GLY A 18 -0.06 6.37 19.79
CA GLY A 18 -0.79 5.58 20.78
C GLY A 18 -2.22 6.06 21.11
N SER A 19 -2.69 7.19 20.55
CA SER A 19 -4.05 7.71 20.83
C SER A 19 -5.16 7.07 20.00
N CYS A 20 -4.84 6.49 18.84
CA CYS A 20 -5.84 5.81 18.00
C CYS A 20 -5.99 4.35 18.45
N PRO A 21 -7.18 3.93 18.93
CA PRO A 21 -7.39 2.56 19.43
C PRO A 21 -7.51 1.52 18.32
N TYR A 22 -7.64 1.94 17.06
CA TYR A 22 -7.84 1.08 15.89
C TYR A 22 -6.55 0.70 15.17
N ILE A 23 -5.38 1.19 15.63
CA ILE A 23 -4.09 0.80 15.06
C ILE A 23 -3.70 -0.58 15.58
N ASP A 24 -3.57 -1.55 14.67
CA ASP A 24 -3.08 -2.89 15.00
C ASP A 24 -1.67 -2.86 15.61
N GLU A 25 -1.42 -3.78 16.54
CA GLU A 25 -0.16 -3.88 17.29
C GLU A 25 1.10 -3.79 16.41
N PRO A 26 1.22 -4.50 15.26
CA PRO A 26 2.43 -4.46 14.43
C PRO A 26 2.84 -3.09 13.90
N PHE A 27 1.90 -2.14 13.85
CA PHE A 27 2.15 -0.79 13.33
C PHE A 27 2.26 0.26 14.45
N ASN A 28 1.95 -0.10 15.70
CA ASN A 28 1.97 0.80 16.85
C ASN A 28 3.36 0.85 17.50
N CYS A 29 4.34 1.39 16.78
CA CYS A 29 5.73 1.45 17.22
C CYS A 29 5.93 2.13 18.57
N PHE A 30 5.11 3.15 18.87
CA PHE A 30 5.13 3.84 20.16
C PHE A 30 4.81 2.89 21.32
N ARG A 31 3.71 2.12 21.23
CA ARG A 31 3.37 1.12 22.26
C ARG A 31 4.39 -0.02 22.32
N ASN A 32 4.97 -0.38 21.18
CA ASN A 32 6.00 -1.41 21.10
C ASN A 32 7.38 -0.96 21.59
N GLY A 33 7.50 0.29 22.09
CA GLY A 33 8.71 0.77 22.77
C GLY A 33 9.68 1.57 21.91
N LYS A 34 9.32 1.94 20.67
CA LYS A 34 10.10 2.87 19.84
C LYS A 34 10.02 4.27 20.46
N ARG A 35 11.08 4.68 21.16
CA ARG A 35 11.13 6.00 21.83
C ARG A 35 11.53 7.13 20.88
N GLU A 36 12.32 6.82 19.86
CA GLU A 36 12.69 7.77 18.82
C GLU A 36 11.50 8.02 17.92
N ASN A 37 10.95 9.24 17.97
CA ASN A 37 9.75 9.65 17.24
C ASN A 37 10.00 10.77 16.22
N MET A 38 11.26 11.05 15.90
CA MET A 38 11.63 12.09 14.93
C MET A 38 11.06 11.81 13.54
N TYR A 39 10.89 10.53 13.17
CA TYR A 39 10.24 10.13 11.92
C TYR A 39 8.78 10.65 11.82
N GLU A 40 8.11 10.91 12.94
CA GLU A 40 6.75 11.44 12.96
C GLU A 40 6.71 12.93 12.60
N LYS A 41 7.84 13.64 12.64
CA LYS A 41 7.94 15.10 12.47
C LYS A 41 8.23 15.54 11.04
N TYR A 42 7.95 14.69 10.06
CA TYR A 42 8.19 14.98 8.66
C TYR A 42 6.87 15.06 7.89
N ARG A 43 6.76 16.09 7.06
CA ARG A 43 5.69 16.23 6.07
C ARG A 43 6.25 16.35 4.66
N TRP A 44 5.44 15.99 3.68
CA TRP A 44 5.80 16.21 2.29
C TRP A 44 5.48 17.64 1.84
N GLN A 45 6.45 18.30 1.21
CA GLN A 45 6.27 19.59 0.56
C GLN A 45 6.41 19.41 -0.96
N PRO A 46 5.30 19.39 -1.70
CA PRO A 46 5.36 19.48 -3.16
C PRO A 46 6.04 20.77 -3.61
N LYS A 47 6.75 20.73 -4.75
CA LYS A 47 7.51 21.89 -5.29
C LYS A 47 6.64 23.14 -5.53
N ASN A 48 5.41 22.94 -6.04
CA ASN A 48 4.58 24.02 -6.60
C ASN A 48 3.25 24.22 -5.87
N CYS A 49 3.02 23.55 -4.74
CA CYS A 49 1.76 23.65 -4.01
C CYS A 49 1.91 23.15 -2.56
N ASN A 50 0.90 23.44 -1.73
CA ASN A 50 0.79 22.89 -0.38
C ASN A 50 -0.27 21.79 -0.35
N VAL A 51 -0.01 20.72 0.42
CA VAL A 51 -1.02 19.71 0.72
C VAL A 51 -1.99 20.30 1.76
N PRO A 52 -3.32 20.27 1.52
CA PRO A 52 -4.31 20.72 2.49
C PRO A 52 -4.23 19.90 3.78
N ARG A 53 -4.09 20.57 4.93
CA ARG A 53 -3.84 19.92 6.24
C ARG A 53 -5.08 19.73 7.12
N LYS A 54 -6.28 20.09 6.63
CA LYS A 54 -7.47 20.21 7.47
C LYS A 54 -8.24 18.89 7.56
N LEU A 55 -7.69 17.93 8.29
CA LEU A 55 -8.49 16.82 8.83
C LEU A 55 -9.16 17.36 10.10
N THR A 56 -10.41 17.80 9.98
CA THR A 56 -11.18 18.22 11.16
C THR A 56 -11.51 16.96 11.97
N TRP A 57 -10.85 16.78 13.12
CA TRP A 57 -10.96 15.61 14.03
C TRP A 57 -12.32 15.44 14.75
N LEU A 58 -13.42 15.84 14.11
CA LEU A 58 -14.78 15.59 14.58
C LEU A 58 -15.46 14.65 13.58
N MET A 59 -14.92 13.44 13.47
CA MET A 59 -15.58 12.34 12.77
C MET A 59 -15.88 11.29 13.82
N SER A 60 -17.04 11.38 14.47
CA SER A 60 -17.67 10.14 14.93
C SER A 60 -18.37 9.53 13.72
N GLU A 61 -18.23 8.22 13.51
CA GLU A 61 -18.99 7.48 12.48
C GLU A 61 -20.52 7.67 12.64
N GLN A 62 -20.96 8.09 13.83
CA GLN A 62 -22.37 8.35 14.13
C GLN A 62 -22.86 9.71 13.60
N ASP A 63 -21.97 10.70 13.41
CA ASP A 63 -22.36 12.04 12.95
C ASP A 63 -22.47 12.15 11.43
N TYR A 64 -21.75 11.29 10.71
CA TYR A 64 -21.75 11.23 9.24
C TYR A 64 -21.91 9.78 8.85
N ASN A 65 -23.01 9.43 8.18
CA ASN A 65 -23.27 8.09 7.64
C ASN A 65 -22.19 7.68 6.62
N CYS A 66 -21.03 7.27 7.12
CA CYS A 66 -19.77 7.06 6.43
C CYS A 66 -19.06 5.86 7.06
N SER A 67 -18.64 4.91 6.23
CA SER A 67 -17.82 3.77 6.64
C SER A 67 -16.45 3.82 5.97
N VAL A 68 -15.45 3.24 6.64
CA VAL A 68 -14.15 2.93 6.06
C VAL A 68 -13.95 1.42 6.18
N GLU A 69 -13.81 0.76 5.04
CA GLU A 69 -13.73 -0.71 4.98
C GLU A 69 -12.43 -1.17 4.35
N PHE A 70 -11.88 -2.28 4.85
CA PHE A 70 -10.65 -2.89 4.34
C PHE A 70 -10.92 -4.32 3.87
N PHE A 71 -10.64 -4.58 2.59
CA PHE A 71 -10.74 -5.90 1.99
C PHE A 71 -9.32 -6.43 1.69
N ARG A 72 -8.92 -7.49 2.39
CA ARG A 72 -7.60 -8.10 2.17
C ARG A 72 -7.59 -8.86 0.85
N SER A 73 -7.03 -8.24 -0.19
CA SER A 73 -6.70 -8.89 -1.46
C SER A 73 -5.25 -8.58 -1.84
N VAL A 74 -4.37 -9.52 -1.56
CA VAL A 74 -2.92 -9.34 -1.72
C VAL A 74 -2.53 -9.09 -3.18
N PHE A 75 -3.16 -9.82 -4.10
CA PHE A 75 -2.85 -9.79 -5.54
C PHE A 75 -3.90 -9.09 -6.39
N LEU A 76 -4.98 -8.55 -5.78
CA LEU A 76 -6.22 -8.12 -6.45
C LEU A 76 -7.03 -9.25 -7.08
N VAL A 77 -6.34 -10.24 -7.66
CA VAL A 77 -6.90 -11.46 -8.21
C VAL A 77 -6.95 -12.60 -7.20
N GLN A 78 -7.56 -13.72 -7.58
CA GLN A 78 -8.02 -14.73 -6.64
C GLN A 78 -7.01 -15.85 -6.37
N GLU A 79 -6.68 -16.07 -5.09
CA GLU A 79 -5.99 -17.30 -4.64
C GLU A 79 -6.94 -18.50 -4.76
N TRP A 80 -6.39 -19.64 -5.17
CA TRP A 80 -7.15 -20.85 -5.47
C TRP A 80 -6.38 -22.11 -5.07
N GLU A 81 -7.09 -23.23 -4.99
CA GLU A 81 -6.52 -24.54 -4.69
C GLU A 81 -7.05 -25.56 -5.70
N ILE A 82 -6.14 -26.37 -6.22
CA ILE A 82 -6.46 -27.48 -7.12
C ILE A 82 -6.03 -28.82 -6.49
N PRO A 83 -6.77 -29.91 -6.70
CA PRO A 83 -6.31 -31.23 -6.28
C PRO A 83 -5.07 -31.65 -7.08
N ASP A 84 -4.06 -32.17 -6.39
CA ASP A 84 -2.90 -32.83 -6.98
C ASP A 84 -3.16 -34.33 -7.15
N GLN A 85 -2.41 -34.98 -8.04
CA GLN A 85 -2.48 -36.42 -8.36
C GLN A 85 -2.28 -37.32 -7.15
N LYS A 86 -1.65 -36.81 -6.08
CA LYS A 86 -1.40 -37.54 -4.82
C LYS A 86 -2.49 -37.35 -3.76
N GLY A 87 -3.57 -36.63 -4.06
CA GLY A 87 -4.64 -36.31 -3.12
C GLY A 87 -4.35 -35.13 -2.18
N SER A 88 -3.20 -34.47 -2.31
CA SER A 88 -2.91 -33.16 -1.70
C SER A 88 -3.55 -32.02 -2.50
N THR A 89 -3.62 -30.81 -1.94
CA THR A 89 -3.96 -29.60 -2.70
C THR A 89 -2.70 -28.85 -3.12
N LYS A 90 -2.76 -28.20 -4.28
CA LYS A 90 -1.74 -27.28 -4.77
C LYS A 90 -2.37 -25.90 -4.89
N GLU A 91 -1.72 -24.90 -4.31
CA GLU A 91 -2.15 -23.51 -4.43
C GLU A 91 -1.85 -22.96 -5.83
N THR A 92 -2.79 -22.20 -6.37
CA THR A 92 -2.64 -21.44 -7.62
C THR A 92 -3.17 -20.02 -7.47
N LEU A 93 -2.80 -19.14 -8.40
CA LEU A 93 -3.32 -17.78 -8.51
C LEU A 93 -4.09 -17.64 -9.82
N ARG A 94 -5.40 -17.41 -9.71
CA ARG A 94 -6.30 -17.19 -10.85
C ARG A 94 -6.11 -15.78 -11.37
N LEU A 95 -5.28 -15.61 -12.39
CA LEU A 95 -4.97 -14.29 -12.96
C LEU A 95 -6.17 -13.68 -13.70
N ASP A 96 -7.14 -14.50 -14.09
CA ASP A 96 -8.35 -14.16 -14.85
C ASP A 96 -9.58 -13.86 -13.98
N LEU A 97 -9.48 -14.00 -12.65
CA LEU A 97 -10.57 -13.76 -11.72
C LEU A 97 -10.19 -12.70 -10.70
N LEU A 98 -11.01 -11.66 -10.56
CA LEU A 98 -10.88 -10.72 -9.46
C LEU A 98 -11.21 -11.41 -8.14
N GLU A 99 -10.66 -10.89 -7.04
CA GLU A 99 -10.93 -11.39 -5.70
C GLU A 99 -12.43 -11.44 -5.35
N ARG A 100 -12.78 -12.35 -4.44
CA ARG A 100 -14.16 -12.80 -4.19
C ARG A 100 -15.09 -11.76 -3.58
N SER A 101 -14.55 -10.74 -2.92
CA SER A 101 -15.33 -9.70 -2.22
C SER A 101 -15.73 -8.56 -3.14
N CYS A 102 -15.42 -8.62 -4.44
CA CYS A 102 -15.58 -7.49 -5.35
C CYS A 102 -17.01 -6.97 -5.47
N ASP A 103 -18.01 -7.86 -5.34
CA ASP A 103 -19.42 -7.47 -5.29
C ASP A 103 -19.80 -6.68 -4.04
N LYS A 104 -19.03 -6.76 -2.96
CA LYS A 104 -19.31 -6.04 -1.70
C LYS A 104 -18.90 -4.58 -1.74
N TYR A 105 -17.89 -4.22 -2.53
CA TYR A 105 -17.37 -2.85 -2.57
C TYR A 105 -17.58 -2.12 -3.89
N LYS A 106 -18.05 -2.78 -4.96
CA LYS A 106 -18.16 -2.15 -6.30
C LYS A 106 -18.97 -0.84 -6.33
N ASP A 107 -19.92 -0.69 -5.41
CA ASP A 107 -20.80 0.48 -5.30
C ASP A 107 -20.30 1.54 -4.30
N ALA A 108 -19.09 1.39 -3.72
CA ALA A 108 -18.53 2.36 -2.80
C ALA A 108 -18.30 3.73 -3.47
N ASP A 109 -18.45 4.83 -2.73
CA ASP A 109 -18.19 6.18 -3.24
C ASP A 109 -16.71 6.43 -3.57
N VAL A 110 -15.83 5.74 -2.83
CA VAL A 110 -14.38 5.83 -3.00
C VAL A 110 -13.78 4.43 -2.93
N LEU A 111 -13.03 4.06 -3.97
CA LEU A 111 -12.27 2.81 -4.02
C LEU A 111 -10.77 3.12 -4.05
N ILE A 112 -9.99 2.46 -3.19
CA ILE A 112 -8.53 2.62 -3.14
C ILE A 112 -7.89 1.24 -3.25
N PHE A 113 -7.27 0.96 -4.39
CA PHE A 113 -6.59 -0.31 -4.66
C PHE A 113 -5.08 -0.19 -4.48
N ASN A 114 -4.43 -1.28 -4.09
CA ASN A 114 -2.98 -1.42 -4.15
C ASN A 114 -2.58 -2.89 -4.23
N THR A 115 -1.40 -3.17 -4.75
CA THR A 115 -0.74 -4.47 -4.66
C THR A 115 0.77 -4.29 -4.87
N GLY A 116 1.61 -5.24 -4.46
CA GLY A 116 3.06 -5.05 -4.54
C GLY A 116 3.90 -6.12 -3.87
N HIS A 117 4.18 -5.99 -2.56
CA HIS A 117 5.18 -6.75 -1.80
C HIS A 117 5.16 -8.29 -1.93
N TRP A 118 4.05 -8.88 -2.38
CA TRP A 118 3.90 -10.33 -2.53
C TRP A 118 4.18 -10.83 -3.96
N TRP A 119 4.33 -9.93 -4.92
CA TRP A 119 4.79 -10.23 -6.27
C TRP A 119 6.32 -10.34 -6.28
N THR A 120 6.86 -11.40 -5.67
CA THR A 120 8.29 -11.70 -5.67
C THR A 120 8.56 -13.12 -6.16
N HIS A 121 9.71 -13.32 -6.82
CA HIS A 121 10.11 -14.62 -7.38
C HIS A 121 10.32 -15.71 -6.32
N GLU A 122 10.85 -15.33 -5.16
CA GLU A 122 11.28 -16.26 -4.10
C GLU A 122 10.13 -16.77 -3.24
N LYS A 123 9.05 -15.98 -3.10
CA LYS A 123 7.96 -16.34 -2.17
C LYS A 123 7.02 -17.41 -2.73
N ARG A 124 7.08 -17.77 -4.03
CA ARG A 124 6.20 -18.78 -4.66
C ARG A 124 6.88 -19.49 -5.85
N ILE A 125 7.61 -20.58 -5.56
CA ILE A 125 8.01 -21.69 -6.48
C ILE A 125 8.50 -21.24 -7.88
N GLU A 126 9.28 -20.16 -8.01
CA GLU A 126 9.77 -19.65 -9.30
C GLU A 126 8.67 -19.48 -10.40
N GLY A 127 7.41 -19.29 -9.99
CA GLY A 127 6.25 -19.24 -10.90
C GLY A 127 5.87 -20.57 -11.56
N LYS A 128 6.44 -21.71 -11.15
CA LYS A 128 6.22 -23.02 -11.78
C LYS A 128 4.92 -23.67 -11.33
N GLY A 129 3.94 -23.73 -12.25
CA GLY A 129 2.65 -24.36 -12.00
C GLY A 129 1.81 -23.65 -10.95
N TYR A 130 2.02 -22.34 -10.78
CA TYR A 130 1.33 -21.53 -9.77
C TYR A 130 0.28 -20.60 -10.40
N TYR A 131 0.60 -19.96 -11.53
CA TYR A 131 -0.33 -19.08 -12.21
C TYR A 131 -1.34 -19.86 -13.07
N GLN A 132 -2.60 -19.43 -13.04
CA GLN A 132 -3.71 -20.13 -13.70
C GLN A 132 -4.65 -19.16 -14.40
N GLU A 133 -5.13 -19.53 -15.59
CA GLU A 133 -6.22 -18.87 -16.33
C GLU A 133 -7.20 -19.95 -16.83
N GLY A 134 -8.49 -19.85 -16.45
CA GLY A 134 -9.45 -20.93 -16.66
C GLY A 134 -8.95 -22.26 -16.07
N ASP A 135 -8.88 -23.29 -16.92
CA ASP A 135 -8.36 -24.62 -16.56
C ASP A 135 -6.85 -24.79 -16.86
N HIS A 136 -6.21 -23.77 -17.44
CA HIS A 136 -4.79 -23.84 -17.79
C HIS A 136 -3.91 -23.36 -16.63
N ILE A 137 -2.97 -24.21 -16.23
CA ILE A 137 -1.95 -23.89 -15.22
C ILE A 137 -0.61 -23.75 -15.93
N TYR A 138 0.00 -22.58 -15.81
CA TYR A 138 1.24 -22.26 -16.50
C TYR A 138 2.41 -23.04 -15.92
N GLY A 139 3.15 -23.77 -16.77
CA GLY A 139 4.32 -24.54 -16.35
C GLY A 139 5.41 -23.65 -15.73
N GLN A 140 5.66 -22.48 -16.32
CA GLN A 140 6.51 -21.41 -15.77
C GLN A 140 6.02 -20.07 -16.36
N MET A 141 5.93 -19.03 -15.54
CA MET A 141 5.60 -17.67 -15.98
C MET A 141 6.37 -16.66 -15.12
N ASN A 142 6.84 -15.60 -15.75
CA ASN A 142 7.53 -14.51 -15.07
C ASN A 142 6.55 -13.72 -14.18
N VAL A 143 7.00 -13.25 -13.01
CA VAL A 143 6.19 -12.47 -12.07
C VAL A 143 5.68 -11.16 -12.68
N GLU A 144 6.46 -10.51 -13.55
CA GLU A 144 6.03 -9.30 -14.26
C GLU A 144 4.87 -9.58 -15.23
N GLU A 145 4.92 -10.70 -15.94
CA GLU A 145 3.85 -11.13 -16.85
C GLU A 145 2.58 -11.44 -16.05
N ALA A 146 2.72 -12.18 -14.95
CA ALA A 146 1.61 -12.49 -14.06
C ALA A 146 1.00 -11.23 -13.43
N PHE A 147 1.84 -10.29 -12.99
CA PHE A 147 1.42 -9.00 -12.45
C PHE A 147 0.64 -8.18 -13.48
N HIS A 148 1.16 -8.10 -14.71
CA HIS A 148 0.49 -7.41 -15.80
C HIS A 148 -0.87 -8.03 -16.11
N LYS A 149 -0.96 -9.37 -16.21
CA LYS A 149 -2.22 -10.09 -16.42
C LYS A 149 -3.23 -9.81 -15.29
N ALA A 150 -2.80 -9.89 -14.03
CA ALA A 150 -3.67 -9.60 -12.90
C ALA A 150 -4.19 -8.15 -12.89
N LEU A 151 -3.34 -7.19 -13.24
CA LEU A 151 -3.76 -5.80 -13.38
C LEU A 151 -4.73 -5.57 -14.54
N LEU A 152 -4.58 -6.29 -15.66
CA LEU A 152 -5.54 -6.23 -16.76
C LEU A 152 -6.91 -6.76 -16.33
N THR A 153 -6.96 -7.85 -15.57
CA THR A 153 -8.21 -8.38 -14.98
C THR A 153 -8.87 -7.37 -14.05
N TRP A 154 -8.09 -6.74 -13.16
CA TRP A 154 -8.59 -5.65 -12.30
C TRP A 154 -9.12 -4.47 -13.12
N ALA A 155 -8.36 -4.00 -14.11
CA ALA A 155 -8.75 -2.87 -14.96
C ALA A 155 -10.05 -3.15 -15.74
N GLN A 156 -10.17 -4.34 -16.34
CA GLN A 156 -11.38 -4.77 -17.03
C GLN A 156 -12.59 -4.84 -16.10
N TRP A 157 -12.40 -5.31 -14.87
CA TRP A 157 -13.46 -5.33 -13.88
C TRP A 157 -13.92 -3.92 -13.50
N ILE A 158 -12.99 -2.99 -13.27
CA ILE A 158 -13.33 -1.58 -12.97
C ILE A 158 -14.12 -0.96 -14.12
N ASP A 159 -13.65 -1.11 -15.35
CA ASP A 159 -14.30 -0.56 -16.54
C ASP A 159 -15.72 -1.13 -16.78
N SER A 160 -15.99 -2.33 -16.25
CA SER A 160 -17.27 -3.03 -16.45
C SER A 160 -18.26 -2.88 -15.30
N ASN A 161 -17.78 -2.64 -14.07
CA ASN A 161 -18.60 -2.75 -12.86
C ASN A 161 -18.69 -1.47 -12.04
N VAL A 162 -17.81 -0.49 -12.27
CA VAL A 162 -17.78 0.75 -11.48
C VAL A 162 -18.36 1.91 -12.29
N ASP A 163 -19.31 2.65 -11.71
CA ASP A 163 -19.85 3.87 -12.30
C ASP A 163 -18.95 5.08 -11.99
N PRO A 164 -18.19 5.62 -12.96
CA PRO A 164 -17.26 6.72 -12.72
C PRO A 164 -17.95 8.04 -12.38
N LYS A 165 -19.29 8.14 -12.51
CA LYS A 165 -20.06 9.31 -12.07
C LYS A 165 -20.34 9.31 -10.57
N LYS A 166 -20.31 8.13 -9.95
CA LYS A 166 -20.60 7.93 -8.51
C LYS A 166 -19.33 7.65 -7.73
N THR A 167 -18.48 6.78 -8.27
CA THR A 167 -17.32 6.25 -7.57
C THR A 167 -16.04 6.92 -8.03
N THR A 168 -15.24 7.39 -7.08
CA THR A 168 -13.86 7.83 -7.31
C THR A 168 -12.90 6.66 -7.10
N VAL A 169 -12.13 6.29 -8.13
CA VAL A 169 -11.18 5.19 -8.05
C VAL A 169 -9.75 5.71 -7.89
N PHE A 170 -9.03 5.20 -6.91
CA PHE A 170 -7.60 5.42 -6.68
C PHE A 170 -6.84 4.12 -6.85
N PHE A 171 -5.61 4.22 -7.35
CA PHE A 171 -4.63 3.15 -7.26
C PHE A 171 -3.38 3.69 -6.57
N ARG A 172 -3.00 3.10 -5.44
CA ARG A 172 -1.78 3.46 -4.72
C ARG A 172 -0.59 2.74 -5.30
N GLY A 173 0.45 3.49 -5.66
CA GLY A 173 1.73 2.96 -6.10
C GLY A 173 2.43 2.07 -5.07
N TYR A 174 3.57 1.52 -5.49
CA TYR A 174 4.36 0.59 -4.70
C TYR A 174 4.89 1.25 -3.43
N SER A 175 4.79 0.54 -2.31
CA SER A 175 5.41 0.91 -1.04
C SER A 175 6.79 0.24 -0.99
N PRO A 176 7.91 0.99 -1.00
CA PRO A 176 9.24 0.41 -0.91
C PRO A 176 9.53 -0.21 0.46
N SER A 177 10.44 -1.19 0.45
CA SER A 177 11.05 -1.77 1.65
C SER A 177 12.51 -1.33 1.73
N HIS A 178 13.09 -1.25 2.94
CA HIS A 178 14.47 -0.78 3.14
C HIS A 178 15.30 -1.76 3.97
N PHE A 179 15.60 -2.94 3.40
CA PHE A 179 16.49 -3.89 4.04
C PHE A 179 17.96 -3.57 3.72
N ARG A 180 18.84 -3.61 4.73
CA ARG A 180 20.29 -3.49 4.60
C ARG A 180 21.00 -4.71 5.18
N GLY A 181 22.08 -5.14 4.52
CA GLY A 181 22.92 -6.26 4.98
C GLY A 181 22.29 -7.65 4.79
N GLY A 182 21.20 -7.75 4.02
CA GLY A 182 20.45 -8.97 3.75
C GLY A 182 19.03 -8.65 3.28
N GLU A 183 18.28 -9.68 2.92
CA GLU A 183 16.85 -9.60 2.56
C GLU A 183 15.97 -9.82 3.79
N TRP A 184 14.66 -9.71 3.61
CA TRP A 184 13.63 -9.93 4.63
C TRP A 184 13.74 -11.28 5.37
N ASN A 185 14.31 -12.32 4.73
CA ASN A 185 14.47 -13.67 5.26
C ASN A 185 15.94 -14.06 5.52
N SER A 186 16.89 -13.18 5.22
CA SER A 186 18.32 -13.49 5.30
C SER A 186 19.11 -12.49 6.16
N GLY A 187 18.42 -11.87 7.13
CA GLY A 187 19.05 -11.01 8.14
C GLY A 187 19.09 -9.52 7.81
N GLY A 188 18.29 -9.06 6.84
CA GLY A 188 18.16 -7.65 6.48
C GLY A 188 17.60 -6.78 7.62
N LYS A 189 18.09 -5.54 7.70
CA LYS A 189 17.81 -4.63 8.84
C LYS A 189 17.53 -3.19 8.41
N CYS A 190 16.89 -2.43 9.29
CA CYS A 190 16.59 -1.00 9.18
C CYS A 190 16.56 -0.26 10.54
N ASP A 191 16.99 -0.90 11.63
CA ASP A 191 17.00 -0.33 12.99
C ASP A 191 17.92 0.87 13.17
N ASN A 192 18.93 1.02 12.31
CA ASN A 192 19.88 2.13 12.37
C ASN A 192 19.45 3.35 11.54
N GLU A 193 18.28 3.31 10.90
CA GLU A 193 17.76 4.42 10.10
C GLU A 193 16.88 5.33 10.95
N THR A 194 17.33 6.56 11.20
CA THR A 194 16.65 7.51 12.09
C THR A 194 16.23 8.81 11.39
N GLU A 195 16.70 9.01 10.15
CA GLU A 195 16.39 10.17 9.33
C GLU A 195 16.06 9.77 7.89
N PRO A 196 15.27 10.59 7.17
CA PRO A 196 15.03 10.37 5.76
C PRO A 196 16.32 10.36 4.93
N MET A 197 16.31 9.64 3.82
CA MET A 197 17.41 9.64 2.86
C MET A 197 17.54 11.01 2.18
N GLU A 198 18.78 11.50 2.04
CA GLU A 198 19.07 12.81 1.42
C GLU A 198 19.25 12.73 -0.11
N SER A 199 19.60 11.57 -0.64
CA SER A 199 20.00 11.36 -2.04
C SER A 199 19.04 10.43 -2.78
N GLU A 200 18.92 10.64 -4.10
CA GLU A 200 18.21 9.75 -5.03
C GLU A 200 19.13 8.67 -5.64
N SER A 201 20.41 8.61 -5.25
CA SER A 201 21.42 7.78 -5.92
C SER A 201 21.09 6.29 -5.98
N ASP A 202 20.32 5.78 -5.02
CA ASP A 202 19.94 4.37 -4.92
C ASP A 202 18.48 4.13 -5.36
N LEU A 203 17.80 5.16 -5.88
CA LEU A 203 16.40 5.08 -6.27
C LEU A 203 16.26 4.40 -7.64
N GLU A 204 15.96 3.11 -7.61
CA GLU A 204 15.48 2.38 -8.79
C GLU A 204 13.95 2.45 -8.86
N THR A 205 13.42 2.74 -10.05
CA THR A 205 11.97 2.69 -10.28
C THR A 205 11.58 1.22 -10.54
N PRO A 206 10.76 0.59 -9.69
CA PRO A 206 10.36 -0.79 -9.90
C PRO A 206 9.59 -0.94 -11.22
N GLU A 207 9.89 -1.97 -12.02
CA GLU A 207 9.20 -2.22 -13.30
C GLU A 207 7.67 -2.32 -13.13
N MET A 208 7.23 -2.83 -11.98
CA MET A 208 5.84 -2.86 -11.55
C MET A 208 5.13 -1.51 -11.70
N MET A 209 5.82 -0.40 -11.40
CA MET A 209 5.28 0.95 -11.51
C MET A 209 4.99 1.32 -12.96
N MET A 210 5.86 0.90 -13.90
CA MET A 210 5.65 1.10 -15.33
C MET A 210 4.42 0.32 -15.81
N THR A 211 4.25 -0.92 -15.33
CA THR A 211 3.08 -1.74 -15.65
C THR A 211 1.80 -1.09 -15.13
N ILE A 212 1.77 -0.64 -13.87
CA ILE A 212 0.61 0.07 -13.28
C ILE A 212 0.24 1.31 -14.13
N ASP A 213 1.22 2.17 -14.42
CA ASP A 213 0.99 3.37 -15.22
C ASP A 213 0.47 3.04 -16.63
N SER A 214 1.04 2.02 -17.28
CA SER A 214 0.64 1.59 -18.62
C SER A 214 -0.78 1.05 -18.69
N VAL A 215 -1.24 0.35 -17.64
CA VAL A 215 -2.59 -0.20 -17.54
C VAL A 215 -3.58 0.92 -17.26
N ILE A 216 -3.33 1.74 -16.24
CA ILE A 216 -4.21 2.85 -15.86
C ILE A 216 -4.45 3.82 -17.03
N LYS A 217 -3.43 4.14 -17.81
CA LYS A 217 -3.55 5.01 -18.99
C LYS A 217 -4.49 4.50 -20.07
N LYS A 218 -4.79 3.20 -20.10
CA LYS A 218 -5.65 2.56 -21.10
C LYS A 218 -7.07 2.29 -20.60
N MET A 219 -7.35 2.54 -19.32
CA MET A 219 -8.66 2.31 -18.71
C MET A 219 -9.68 3.33 -19.23
N LYS A 220 -10.94 2.90 -19.34
CA LYS A 220 -12.07 3.78 -19.67
C LYS A 220 -12.50 4.57 -18.45
N THR A 221 -12.55 3.92 -17.29
CA THR A 221 -12.86 4.54 -16.00
C THR A 221 -11.62 5.31 -15.52
N PRO A 222 -11.75 6.63 -15.24
CA PRO A 222 -10.63 7.41 -14.72
C PRO A 222 -10.16 6.89 -13.36
N VAL A 223 -8.85 6.65 -13.23
CA VAL A 223 -8.22 6.24 -11.97
C VAL A 223 -7.20 7.27 -11.55
N PHE A 224 -7.27 7.69 -10.29
CA PHE A 224 -6.26 8.56 -9.67
C PHE A 224 -5.09 7.72 -9.17
N TYR A 225 -4.01 7.75 -9.94
CA TYR A 225 -2.79 7.06 -9.56
C TYR A 225 -2.00 7.85 -8.51
N LEU A 226 -1.96 7.33 -7.29
CA LEU A 226 -1.13 7.88 -6.21
C LEU A 226 0.30 7.37 -6.38
N ASN A 227 1.11 8.10 -7.15
CA ASN A 227 2.52 7.79 -7.38
C ASN A 227 3.39 8.13 -6.14
N ILE A 228 3.21 7.35 -5.08
CA ILE A 228 3.83 7.55 -3.77
C ILE A 228 5.24 6.94 -3.66
N THR A 229 5.68 6.13 -4.61
CA THR A 229 6.86 5.26 -4.44
C THR A 229 8.13 6.05 -4.20
N LYS A 230 8.40 7.05 -5.05
CA LYS A 230 9.59 7.92 -4.91
C LYS A 230 9.60 8.67 -3.59
N MET A 231 8.51 9.37 -3.24
CA MET A 231 8.45 10.10 -1.97
C MET A 231 8.59 9.17 -0.76
N THR A 232 8.05 7.96 -0.85
CA THR A 232 8.07 6.98 0.24
C THR A 232 9.45 6.35 0.40
N TYR A 233 10.20 6.19 -0.69
CA TYR A 233 11.56 5.63 -0.66
C TYR A 233 12.53 6.44 0.22
N PHE A 234 12.34 7.75 0.32
CA PHE A 234 13.16 8.54 1.23
C PHE A 234 12.94 8.20 2.71
N ARG A 235 11.87 7.48 3.07
CA ARG A 235 11.42 7.34 4.47
C ARG A 235 11.89 6.08 5.18
N ARG A 236 13.09 5.62 4.88
CA ARG A 236 13.70 4.45 5.55
C ARG A 236 13.71 4.51 7.10
N ASP A 237 13.59 5.70 7.68
CA ASP A 237 13.48 5.98 9.12
C ASP A 237 12.16 5.53 9.78
N ALA A 238 11.10 5.37 8.99
CA ALA A 238 9.74 5.24 9.49
C ALA A 238 9.23 3.78 9.58
N HIS A 239 10.10 2.79 9.38
CA HIS A 239 9.75 1.38 9.54
C HIS A 239 9.63 0.96 11.02
N PRO A 240 8.82 -0.06 11.33
CA PRO A 240 8.76 -0.68 12.65
C PRO A 240 10.09 -1.29 13.08
N SER A 241 10.84 -1.89 12.15
CA SER A 241 12.08 -2.59 12.44
C SER A 241 11.87 -3.66 13.53
N LEU A 242 12.37 -3.45 14.74
CA LEU A 242 12.25 -4.34 15.90
C LEU A 242 10.93 -4.15 16.67
N PHE A 243 10.21 -3.05 16.45
CA PHE A 243 9.12 -2.58 17.30
C PHE A 243 7.75 -3.04 16.79
N ARG A 244 7.54 -4.36 16.68
CA ARG A 244 6.28 -4.96 16.20
C ARG A 244 5.33 -5.48 17.29
N ASN A 245 5.86 -5.80 18.47
CA ASN A 245 5.07 -6.40 19.54
C ASN A 245 5.41 -5.73 20.87
N GLU A 246 4.39 -5.58 21.70
CA GLU A 246 4.57 -5.13 23.07
C GLU A 246 5.06 -6.29 23.94
N ASN A 247 5.84 -6.00 24.99
CA ASN A 247 6.23 -6.98 26.01
C ASN A 247 6.87 -8.28 25.46
N MET A 248 7.68 -8.17 24.40
CA MET A 248 8.37 -9.32 23.78
C MET A 248 9.20 -10.12 24.79
N THR A 249 9.14 -11.45 24.67
CA THR A 249 10.04 -12.37 25.38
C THR A 249 11.48 -12.21 24.89
N GLU A 250 12.47 -12.64 25.68
CA GLU A 250 13.88 -12.62 25.26
C GLU A 250 14.14 -13.45 23.99
N GLU A 251 13.37 -14.52 23.78
CA GLU A 251 13.42 -15.33 22.56
C GLU A 251 12.91 -14.53 21.36
N THR A 252 11.75 -13.87 21.49
CA THR A 252 11.18 -13.02 20.42
C THR A 252 12.11 -11.85 20.10
N LYS A 253 12.71 -11.21 21.11
CA LYS A 253 13.70 -10.14 20.89
C LYS A 253 14.88 -10.63 20.06
N ARG A 254 15.43 -11.80 20.37
CA ARG A 254 16.53 -12.40 19.59
C ARG A 254 16.11 -12.72 18.16
N TYR A 255 14.90 -13.22 17.96
CA TYR A 255 14.36 -13.48 16.63
C TYR A 255 14.25 -12.19 15.79
N MET A 256 13.75 -11.11 16.39
CA MET A 256 13.59 -9.81 15.71
C MET A 256 14.93 -9.19 15.29
N LEU A 257 16.05 -9.51 15.97
CA LEU A 257 17.39 -9.04 15.56
C LEU A 257 17.82 -9.50 14.16
N SER A 258 17.24 -10.61 13.66
CA SER A 258 17.49 -11.13 12.30
C SER A 258 16.26 -11.09 11.39
N HIS A 259 15.08 -10.74 11.91
CA HIS A 259 13.81 -10.69 11.19
C HIS A 259 13.10 -9.36 11.42
N GLN A 260 13.80 -8.26 11.13
CA GLN A 260 13.24 -6.93 11.25
C GLN A 260 12.16 -6.68 10.22
N ASP A 261 11.20 -5.82 10.55
CA ASP A 261 10.19 -5.38 9.60
C ASP A 261 10.57 -4.05 8.98
N CYS A 262 11.11 -4.16 7.77
CA CYS A 262 11.51 -3.04 6.94
C CYS A 262 10.61 -2.90 5.70
N SER A 263 9.38 -3.42 5.74
CA SER A 263 8.40 -3.31 4.65
C SER A 263 7.09 -2.65 5.06
N HIS A 264 6.71 -2.74 6.34
CA HIS A 264 5.55 -2.02 6.89
C HIS A 264 5.96 -0.69 7.51
N TRP A 265 5.00 0.09 8.00
CA TRP A 265 5.24 1.45 8.48
C TRP A 265 4.72 1.63 9.90
N CYS A 266 5.44 2.40 10.71
CA CYS A 266 4.93 2.90 11.98
C CYS A 266 3.74 3.85 11.74
N LEU A 267 2.79 3.83 12.67
CA LEU A 267 1.67 4.77 12.73
C LEU A 267 1.64 5.51 14.08
N PRO A 268 1.46 6.84 14.11
CA PRO A 268 1.41 7.75 12.96
C PRO A 268 2.72 7.79 12.16
N GLY A 269 2.66 8.10 10.87
CA GLY A 269 3.82 8.06 10.00
C GLY A 269 3.52 8.20 8.51
N VAL A 270 4.30 7.50 7.69
CA VAL A 270 4.26 7.62 6.22
C VAL A 270 2.88 7.37 5.59
N PRO A 271 2.09 6.36 6.03
CA PRO A 271 0.75 6.16 5.47
C PRO A 271 -0.20 7.33 5.69
N ASP A 272 0.03 8.16 6.71
CA ASP A 272 -0.78 9.36 6.95
C ASP A 272 -0.66 10.34 5.80
N LEU A 273 0.55 10.52 5.25
CA LEU A 273 0.76 11.31 4.03
C LEU A 273 -0.05 10.75 2.86
N TRP A 274 -0.07 9.43 2.68
CA TRP A 274 -0.83 8.83 1.58
C TRP A 274 -2.32 9.17 1.70
N ASN A 275 -2.84 9.16 2.93
CA ASN A 275 -4.21 9.58 3.24
C ASN A 275 -4.43 11.09 3.02
N GLU A 276 -3.44 11.94 3.35
CA GLU A 276 -3.50 13.37 3.02
C GLU A 276 -3.58 13.61 1.50
N LEU A 277 -2.89 12.80 0.69
CA LEU A 277 -2.97 12.89 -0.78
C LEU A 277 -4.35 12.49 -1.31
N VAL A 278 -4.96 11.44 -0.75
CA VAL A 278 -6.35 11.06 -1.04
C VAL A 278 -7.30 12.18 -0.65
N TYR A 279 -7.19 12.69 0.57
CA TYR A 279 -8.01 13.78 1.09
C TYR A 279 -7.92 15.04 0.21
N ALA A 280 -6.69 15.44 -0.14
CA ALA A 280 -6.45 16.59 -1.02
C ALA A 280 -7.15 16.43 -2.37
N HIS A 281 -7.13 15.20 -2.92
CA HIS A 281 -7.77 14.88 -4.17
C HIS A 281 -9.30 14.93 -4.08
N LEU A 282 -9.88 14.32 -3.04
CA LEU A 282 -11.32 14.37 -2.79
C LEU A 282 -11.81 15.81 -2.60
N LEU A 283 -11.08 16.62 -1.84
CA LEU A 283 -11.39 18.03 -1.63
C LEU A 283 -11.35 18.83 -2.93
N TYR A 284 -10.35 18.58 -3.78
CA TYR A 284 -10.26 19.21 -5.10
C TYR A 284 -11.48 18.86 -5.97
N ASN A 285 -11.88 17.59 -6.03
CA ASN A 285 -13.05 17.16 -6.81
C ASN A 285 -14.36 17.76 -6.27
N LEU A 286 -14.54 17.80 -4.95
CA LEU A 286 -15.70 18.44 -4.31
C LEU A 286 -15.80 19.92 -4.69
N ASN A 287 -14.70 20.66 -4.62
CA ASN A 287 -14.68 22.08 -4.98
C ASN A 287 -14.93 22.30 -6.48
N ARG A 288 -14.37 21.43 -7.33
CA ARG A 288 -14.62 21.47 -8.78
C ARG A 288 -16.09 21.25 -9.11
N ASN A 289 -16.72 20.25 -8.49
CA ASN A 289 -18.13 19.93 -8.71
C ASN A 289 -19.07 21.02 -8.17
N LYS A 290 -18.72 21.70 -7.07
CA LYS A 290 -19.46 22.87 -6.59
C LYS A 290 -19.42 24.04 -7.58
N ASN A 291 -18.26 24.26 -8.20
CA ASN A 291 -18.08 25.37 -9.14
C ASN A 291 -18.62 25.07 -10.55
N ASN A 292 -18.70 23.79 -10.93
CA ASN A 292 -19.22 23.32 -12.22
C ASN A 292 -20.10 22.07 -12.02
N PRO A 293 -21.37 22.21 -11.57
CA PRO A 293 -22.24 21.07 -11.38
C PRO A 293 -22.48 20.36 -12.72
N PRO A 294 -22.41 19.01 -12.77
CA PRO A 294 -22.76 18.26 -13.97
C PRO A 294 -24.21 18.55 -14.37
N LYS A 295 -24.42 18.81 -15.67
CA LYS A 295 -25.76 19.05 -16.26
C LYS A 295 -26.61 17.78 -16.25
#